data_AF-A0A356K9S8-F1
#
_entry.id   AF-A0A356K9S8-F1
#
_cell.length_a   1.000
_cell.length_b   1.000
_cell.length_c   1.000
_cell.angle_alpha   90.00
_cell.angle_beta   90.00
_cell.angle_gamma   90.00
#
_symmetry.space_group_name_H-M   'P 1'
#
loop_
_entity.id
_entity.type
_entity.pdbx_description
1 polymer ?
#
loop_
_entity_poly.entity_id
_entity_poly.type
_entity_poly.pdbx_seq_one_letter_code
_entity_poly.pdbx_strand_id
1 'polypeptide(L)'
;MGFKLPNKIIPGYSMPQIAEPSAQEHADSMKTYLREGKERAIRLGNRGPIHFDATGALRDDILEAYWRQGFYVFENVIEAEELEELRAGIADMLDRAPVERGAELDAKGRPAFGREFERDTYTWIPPLSDPVGGTTRNGGRHPSKMVEPVPPINAPKEIIYMMFGMCQAMDAGLRLYGHPQLLAIAESINGPDFTPFNDAIFLKQPGLGGSVAWHQDGLTHWDSPTWDEGIHGFNFQVQLYPSTPSNCLWVVPGTHKEGRVDIRAMVDDNGGSD
;
A
#
# COMPACT_ATOMS: atom_id res chain seq x y z
N MET A 1 33.63 29.02 30.90
CA MET A 1 32.39 29.63 31.45
C MET A 1 31.23 29.17 30.59
N GLY A 2 30.57 28.09 31.00
CA GLY A 2 29.42 27.52 30.28
C GLY A 2 28.11 28.08 30.82
N PHE A 3 27.31 28.68 29.95
CA PHE A 3 25.93 29.03 30.26
C PHE A 3 25.06 27.78 30.11
N LYS A 4 24.59 27.24 31.24
CA LYS A 4 23.48 26.28 31.29
C LYS A 4 22.18 27.06 31.26
N LEU A 5 21.35 26.84 30.24
CA LEU A 5 19.94 27.21 30.26
C LEU A 5 19.19 26.27 31.22
N PRO A 6 18.29 26.78 32.07
CA PRO A 6 17.54 25.94 33.00
C PRO A 6 16.42 25.16 32.29
N ASN A 7 16.44 23.84 32.44
CA ASN A 7 15.30 22.96 32.18
C ASN A 7 14.14 23.37 33.11
N LYS A 8 13.18 24.15 32.60
CA LYS A 8 11.86 24.21 33.21
C LYS A 8 11.04 23.06 32.65
N ILE A 9 11.07 21.95 33.37
CA ILE A 9 10.03 20.92 33.30
C ILE A 9 8.76 21.58 33.83
N ILE A 10 7.76 21.78 32.99
CA ILE A 10 6.39 22.05 33.43
C ILE A 10 5.81 20.69 33.85
N PRO A 11 5.56 20.42 35.15
CA PRO A 11 4.93 19.17 35.57
C PRO A 11 3.44 19.27 35.28
N GLY A 12 2.90 18.33 34.51
CA GLY A 12 1.45 18.11 34.43
C GLY A 12 0.72 18.48 33.13
N TYR A 13 1.42 18.78 32.03
CA TYR A 13 0.79 18.77 30.71
C TYR A 13 1.16 17.47 29.98
N SER A 14 0.48 16.38 30.34
CA SER A 14 0.31 15.29 29.39
C SER A 14 -0.60 15.84 28.30
N MET A 15 -0.16 15.81 27.04
CA MET A 15 -1.13 15.81 25.94
C MET A 15 -2.21 14.77 26.32
N PRO A 16 -3.51 15.09 26.30
CA PRO A 16 -4.51 14.08 26.52
C PRO A 16 -4.23 13.00 25.49
N GLN A 17 -3.91 11.80 25.96
CA GLN A 17 -3.88 10.62 25.12
C GLN A 17 -5.33 10.50 24.64
N ILE A 18 -5.61 11.02 23.45
CA ILE A 18 -6.93 10.94 22.85
C ILE A 18 -7.25 9.46 22.86
N ALA A 19 -8.30 9.07 23.57
CA ALA A 19 -8.70 7.67 23.62
C ALA A 19 -8.84 7.19 22.18
N GLU A 20 -8.24 6.05 21.85
CA GLU A 20 -8.33 5.47 20.52
C GLU A 20 -9.81 5.38 20.12
N PRO A 21 -10.21 5.95 18.97
CA PRO A 21 -11.60 5.95 18.59
C PRO A 21 -12.07 4.51 18.37
N SER A 22 -13.34 4.23 18.62
CA SER A 22 -13.93 3.00 18.10
C SER A 22 -13.87 2.98 16.57
N ALA A 23 -13.88 1.79 15.98
CA ALA A 23 -13.94 1.65 14.52
C ALA A 23 -15.09 2.44 13.87
N GLN A 24 -16.23 2.55 14.58
CA GLN A 24 -17.39 3.31 14.11
C GLN A 24 -17.18 4.82 14.18
N GLU A 25 -16.66 5.33 15.30
CA GLU A 25 -16.35 6.77 15.44
C GLU A 25 -15.30 7.22 14.41
N HIS A 26 -14.26 6.41 14.20
CA HIS A 26 -13.27 6.67 13.16
C HIS A 26 -13.92 6.69 11.77
N ALA A 27 -14.70 5.66 11.41
CA ALA A 27 -15.39 5.61 10.13
C ALA A 27 -16.33 6.81 9.90
N ASP A 28 -17.03 7.25 10.94
CA ASP A 28 -17.91 8.42 10.88
C ASP A 28 -17.13 9.72 10.68
N SER A 29 -15.99 9.87 11.35
CA SER A 29 -15.11 11.05 11.18
C SER A 29 -14.55 11.17 9.76
N MET A 30 -14.32 10.05 9.08
CA MET A 30 -13.72 10.02 7.74
C MET A 30 -14.69 10.31 6.59
N LYS A 31 -16.01 10.30 6.81
CA LYS A 31 -17.02 10.40 5.74
C LYS A 31 -16.81 11.59 4.80
N THR A 32 -16.56 12.78 5.36
CA THR A 32 -16.34 14.00 4.57
C THR A 32 -15.05 13.90 3.77
N TYR A 33 -13.96 13.48 4.43
CA TYR A 33 -12.65 13.30 3.79
C TYR A 33 -12.70 12.32 2.61
N LEU A 34 -13.35 11.17 2.81
CA LEU A 34 -13.54 10.14 1.78
C LEU A 34 -14.32 10.66 0.57
N ARG A 35 -15.42 11.38 0.82
CA ARG A 35 -16.25 11.97 -0.25
C ARG A 35 -15.46 13.00 -1.06
N GLU A 36 -14.81 13.94 -0.39
CA GLU A 36 -14.06 15.01 -1.05
C GLU A 36 -12.81 14.50 -1.77
N GLY A 37 -12.13 13.52 -1.19
CA GLY A 37 -11.00 12.86 -1.84
C GLY A 37 -11.41 12.15 -3.12
N LYS A 38 -12.57 11.46 -3.13
CA LYS A 38 -13.12 10.87 -4.36
C LYS A 38 -13.38 11.94 -5.42
N GLU A 39 -14.01 13.06 -5.04
CA GLU A 39 -14.28 14.16 -5.97
C GLU A 39 -12.98 14.77 -6.52
N ARG A 40 -11.96 14.95 -5.68
CA ARG A 40 -10.63 15.42 -6.10
C ARG A 40 -9.98 14.43 -7.07
N ALA A 41 -9.99 13.14 -6.77
CA ALA A 41 -9.40 12.10 -7.60
C ALA A 41 -10.04 12.05 -9.00
N ILE A 42 -11.38 12.17 -9.09
CA ILE A 42 -12.09 12.19 -10.38
C ILE A 42 -11.67 13.39 -11.24
N ARG A 43 -11.39 14.55 -10.62
CA ARG A 43 -10.99 15.77 -11.34
C ARG A 43 -9.55 15.74 -11.85
N LEU A 44 -8.70 14.80 -11.44
CA LEU A 44 -7.29 14.74 -11.85
C LEU A 44 -7.08 14.41 -13.34
N GLY A 45 -8.07 13.74 -13.97
CA GLY A 45 -8.01 13.39 -15.39
C GLY A 45 -6.88 12.43 -15.75
N ASN A 46 -6.42 11.59 -14.82
CA ASN A 46 -5.36 10.60 -15.02
C ASN A 46 -5.90 9.16 -14.97
N ARG A 47 -6.95 8.92 -15.76
CA ARG A 47 -7.74 7.69 -15.71
C ARG A 47 -8.30 7.35 -17.08
N GLY A 48 -8.26 6.07 -17.44
CA GLY A 48 -8.91 5.55 -18.63
C GLY A 48 -8.31 4.22 -19.09
N PRO A 49 -8.75 3.68 -20.24
CA PRO A 49 -8.18 2.46 -20.79
C PRO A 49 -6.72 2.65 -21.23
N ILE A 50 -6.01 1.53 -21.41
CA ILE A 50 -4.65 1.54 -21.97
C ILE A 50 -4.74 1.88 -23.46
N HIS A 51 -3.84 2.74 -23.93
CA HIS A 51 -3.64 3.00 -25.34
C HIS A 51 -2.15 3.03 -25.68
N PHE A 52 -1.78 2.21 -26.66
CA PHE A 52 -0.44 2.20 -27.24
C PHE A 52 -0.43 2.95 -28.57
N ASP A 53 0.72 3.48 -28.95
CA ASP A 53 0.95 4.09 -30.25
C ASP A 53 1.27 3.02 -31.33
N ALA A 54 1.65 3.46 -32.54
CA ALA A 54 1.97 2.57 -33.64
C ALA A 54 3.28 1.77 -33.44
N THR A 55 4.12 2.17 -32.49
CA THR A 55 5.36 1.47 -32.13
C THR A 55 5.17 0.45 -31.02
N GLY A 56 4.00 0.49 -30.34
CA GLY A 56 3.70 -0.35 -29.17
C GLY A 56 4.06 0.31 -27.85
N ALA A 57 4.55 1.55 -27.86
CA ALA A 57 4.81 2.34 -26.66
C ALA A 57 3.53 2.93 -26.08
N LEU A 58 3.47 3.12 -24.77
CA LEU A 58 2.36 3.78 -24.11
C LEU A 58 2.22 5.21 -24.66
N ARG A 59 1.00 5.61 -25.02
CA ARG A 59 0.78 6.93 -25.62
C ARG A 59 1.29 8.08 -24.73
N ASP A 60 1.87 9.08 -25.39
CA ASP A 60 2.48 10.25 -24.74
C ASP A 60 1.52 10.98 -23.79
N ASP A 61 0.24 11.14 -24.14
CA ASP A 61 -0.71 11.83 -23.26
C ASP A 61 -0.99 11.07 -21.96
N ILE A 62 -0.90 9.73 -21.98
CA ILE A 62 -0.99 8.91 -20.78
C ILE A 62 0.29 9.04 -19.96
N LEU A 63 1.47 8.96 -20.60
CA LEU A 63 2.77 9.16 -19.94
C LEU A 63 2.88 10.55 -19.30
N GLU A 64 2.44 11.60 -19.99
CA GLU A 64 2.41 12.96 -19.46
C GLU A 64 1.48 13.07 -18.25
N ALA A 65 0.32 12.41 -18.28
CA ALA A 65 -0.59 12.38 -17.13
C ALA A 65 0.00 11.61 -15.94
N TYR A 66 0.64 10.46 -16.20
CA TYR A 66 1.39 9.69 -15.21
C TYR A 66 2.48 10.54 -14.55
N TRP A 67 3.36 11.15 -15.34
CA TRP A 67 4.45 11.96 -14.82
C TRP A 67 3.98 13.24 -14.14
N ARG A 68 2.86 13.84 -14.58
CA ARG A 68 2.28 15.01 -13.92
C ARG A 68 1.73 14.68 -12.54
N GLN A 69 1.03 13.55 -12.39
CA GLN A 69 0.33 13.21 -11.14
C GLN A 69 1.14 12.29 -10.21
N GLY A 70 2.13 11.56 -10.74
CA GLY A 70 2.87 10.50 -10.03
C GLY A 70 2.19 9.13 -10.07
N PHE A 71 1.04 9.04 -10.74
CA PHE A 71 0.31 7.79 -10.96
C PHE A 71 -0.71 7.95 -12.10
N TYR A 72 -1.14 6.82 -12.66
CA TYR A 72 -2.25 6.77 -13.62
C TYR A 72 -3.14 5.57 -13.28
N VAL A 73 -4.47 5.72 -13.40
CA VAL A 73 -5.40 4.62 -13.16
C VAL A 73 -5.90 4.06 -14.48
N PHE A 74 -5.40 2.88 -14.82
CA PHE A 74 -5.92 2.16 -15.97
C PHE A 74 -7.24 1.46 -15.65
N GLU A 75 -8.18 1.52 -16.58
CA GLU A 75 -9.50 0.91 -16.49
C GLU A 75 -9.62 -0.24 -17.49
N ASN A 76 -10.30 -1.32 -17.08
CA ASN A 76 -10.59 -2.49 -17.93
C ASN A 76 -9.33 -3.10 -18.56
N VAL A 77 -8.26 -3.25 -17.76
CA VAL A 77 -7.01 -3.90 -18.19
C VAL A 77 -7.08 -5.41 -17.99
N ILE A 78 -7.51 -5.82 -16.80
CA ILE A 78 -7.62 -7.22 -16.42
C ILE A 78 -9.05 -7.65 -16.70
N GLU A 79 -9.19 -8.67 -17.54
CA GLU A 79 -10.48 -9.15 -17.97
C GLU A 79 -11.24 -9.86 -16.85
N ALA A 80 -12.56 -9.95 -16.97
CA ALA A 80 -13.39 -10.56 -15.94
C ALA A 80 -12.99 -12.01 -15.63
N GLU A 81 -12.61 -12.78 -16.65
CA GLU A 81 -12.16 -14.17 -16.50
C GLU A 81 -10.83 -14.26 -15.76
N GLU A 82 -9.85 -13.42 -16.11
CA GLU A 82 -8.56 -13.35 -15.39
C GLU A 82 -8.76 -12.94 -13.92
N LEU A 83 -9.69 -12.02 -13.68
CA LEU A 83 -10.04 -11.56 -12.34
C LEU A 83 -10.65 -12.68 -11.49
N GLU A 84 -11.51 -13.53 -12.06
CA GLU A 84 -12.04 -14.70 -11.36
C GLU A 84 -10.96 -15.73 -11.05
N GLU A 85 -10.02 -15.97 -11.96
CA GLU A 85 -8.89 -16.88 -11.72
C GLU A 85 -7.95 -16.36 -10.62
N LEU A 86 -7.66 -15.06 -10.61
CA LEU A 86 -6.88 -14.42 -9.55
C LEU A 86 -7.59 -14.51 -8.18
N ARG A 87 -8.91 -14.26 -8.15
CA ARG A 87 -9.72 -14.40 -6.93
C ARG A 87 -9.75 -15.84 -6.44
N ALA A 88 -9.88 -16.81 -7.34
CA ALA A 88 -9.83 -18.23 -7.01
C ALA A 88 -8.47 -18.63 -6.43
N GLY A 89 -7.37 -18.15 -7.02
CA GLY A 89 -6.02 -18.36 -6.50
C GLY A 89 -5.83 -17.80 -5.08
N ILE A 90 -6.34 -16.59 -4.81
CA ILE A 90 -6.33 -16.02 -3.45
C ILE A 90 -7.18 -16.83 -2.49
N ALA A 91 -8.38 -17.22 -2.89
CA ALA A 91 -9.28 -18.00 -2.06
C ALA A 91 -8.64 -19.34 -1.66
N ASP A 92 -7.95 -20.00 -2.60
CA ASP A 92 -7.23 -21.24 -2.35
C ASP A 92 -6.02 -21.04 -1.42
N MET A 93 -5.22 -19.97 -1.62
CA MET A 93 -4.15 -19.62 -0.68
C MET A 93 -4.69 -19.38 0.73
N LEU A 94 -5.84 -18.72 0.87
CA LEU A 94 -6.45 -18.48 2.18
C LEU A 94 -7.04 -19.75 2.81
N ASP A 95 -7.67 -20.62 2.01
CA ASP A 95 -8.22 -21.90 2.47
C ASP A 95 -7.14 -22.85 3.02
N ARG A 96 -5.93 -22.76 2.47
CA ARG A 96 -4.76 -23.54 2.85
C ARG A 96 -3.81 -22.80 3.81
N ALA A 97 -4.17 -21.60 4.25
CA ALA A 97 -3.34 -20.83 5.16
C ALA A 97 -3.21 -21.51 6.53
N PRO A 98 -2.10 -21.29 7.25
CA PRO A 98 -1.98 -21.71 8.65
C PRO A 98 -3.15 -21.19 9.49
N VAL A 99 -3.65 -21.99 10.45
CA VAL A 99 -4.75 -21.55 11.34
C VAL A 99 -4.39 -20.31 12.16
N GLU A 100 -3.11 -20.18 12.50
CA GLU A 100 -2.54 -19.03 13.18
C GLU A 100 -1.07 -18.89 12.80
N ARG A 101 -0.46 -17.76 13.15
CA ARG A 101 0.95 -17.48 12.89
C ARG A 101 1.84 -18.63 13.39
N GLY A 102 2.60 -19.22 12.47
CA GLY A 102 3.56 -20.28 12.77
C GLY A 102 2.99 -21.69 12.83
N ALA A 103 1.67 -21.87 12.74
CA ALA A 103 1.04 -23.18 12.75
C ALA A 103 1.50 -24.06 11.56
N GLU A 104 1.59 -25.36 11.80
CA GLU A 104 1.98 -26.34 10.77
C GLU A 104 0.79 -26.81 9.93
N LEU A 105 -0.42 -26.68 10.46
CA LEU A 105 -1.64 -27.16 9.85
C LEU A 105 -2.60 -26.01 9.52
N ASP A 106 -3.37 -26.21 8.46
CA ASP A 106 -4.50 -25.35 8.11
C ASP A 106 -5.78 -25.73 8.87
N ALA A 107 -6.85 -24.98 8.63
CA ALA A 107 -8.13 -25.16 9.33
C ALA A 107 -8.80 -26.53 9.07
N LYS A 108 -8.33 -27.28 8.06
CA LYS A 108 -8.84 -28.61 7.69
C LYS A 108 -7.90 -29.73 8.16
N GLY A 109 -6.83 -29.41 8.89
CA GLY A 109 -5.85 -30.38 9.38
C GLY A 109 -4.87 -30.86 8.31
N ARG A 110 -4.78 -30.19 7.15
CA ARG A 110 -3.76 -30.44 6.13
C ARG A 110 -2.49 -29.65 6.49
N PRO A 111 -1.31 -30.02 5.95
CA PRO A 111 -0.13 -29.16 6.02
C PRO A 111 -0.46 -27.77 5.47
N ALA A 112 -0.14 -26.73 6.25
CA ALA A 112 -0.38 -25.36 5.84
C ALA A 112 0.50 -24.99 4.64
N PHE A 113 -0.10 -24.33 3.66
CA PHE A 113 0.58 -23.84 2.46
C PHE A 113 1.59 -22.74 2.82
N GLY A 114 2.58 -22.52 1.95
CA GLY A 114 3.54 -21.43 2.04
C GLY A 114 4.72 -21.68 2.98
N ARG A 115 4.78 -22.85 3.62
CA ARG A 115 5.90 -23.26 4.49
C ARG A 115 7.06 -23.87 3.70
N GLU A 116 6.81 -24.24 2.45
CA GLU A 116 7.79 -24.79 1.52
C GLU A 116 8.71 -23.73 0.90
N PHE A 117 8.39 -22.45 1.04
CA PHE A 117 9.15 -21.35 0.46
C PHE A 117 10.12 -20.73 1.46
N GLU A 118 11.22 -20.18 0.95
CA GLU A 118 12.23 -19.49 1.78
C GLU A 118 11.68 -18.20 2.41
N ARG A 119 10.79 -17.51 1.70
CA ARG A 119 10.08 -16.33 2.19
C ARG A 119 8.73 -16.75 2.77
N ASP A 120 8.43 -16.26 3.97
CA ASP A 120 7.10 -16.43 4.58
C ASP A 120 6.00 -15.93 3.63
N THR A 121 5.08 -16.83 3.26
CA THR A 121 3.92 -16.46 2.42
C THR A 121 2.97 -15.54 3.16
N TYR A 122 2.77 -15.69 4.46
CA TYR A 122 1.72 -14.97 5.21
C TYR A 122 2.32 -14.06 6.28
N THR A 123 1.95 -12.80 6.23
CA THR A 123 2.19 -11.87 7.34
C THR A 123 0.91 -11.60 8.08
N TRP A 124 1.04 -11.38 9.39
CA TRP A 124 -0.09 -11.21 10.28
C TRP A 124 0.06 -9.93 11.08
N ILE A 125 -1.07 -9.32 11.43
CA ILE A 125 -1.15 -8.12 12.27
C ILE A 125 -2.35 -8.21 13.21
N PRO A 126 -2.36 -7.49 14.34
CA PRO A 126 -3.60 -7.18 15.05
C PRO A 126 -4.60 -6.46 14.14
N PRO A 127 -5.91 -6.73 14.22
CA PRO A 127 -6.92 -6.01 13.44
C PRO A 127 -6.81 -4.49 13.61
N LEU A 128 -7.08 -3.75 12.53
CA LEU A 128 -7.08 -2.28 12.48
C LEU A 128 -5.75 -1.61 12.87
N SER A 129 -4.65 -2.37 12.92
CA SER A 129 -3.32 -1.84 13.24
C SER A 129 -2.52 -1.38 12.01
N ASP A 130 -1.60 -0.47 12.27
CA ASP A 130 -0.49 -0.04 11.44
C ASP A 130 0.82 -0.61 12.02
N PRO A 131 1.30 -1.78 11.55
CA PRO A 131 2.42 -2.48 12.17
C PRO A 131 3.80 -1.80 11.98
N VAL A 132 3.89 -0.74 11.16
CA VAL A 132 5.17 -0.16 10.72
C VAL A 132 5.27 1.35 10.91
N GLY A 133 4.15 2.09 10.93
CA GLY A 133 4.18 3.54 11.08
C GLY A 133 4.86 4.00 12.36
N GLY A 134 5.69 5.03 12.23
CA GLY A 134 6.49 5.61 13.33
C GLY A 134 7.64 4.71 13.81
N THR A 135 7.90 3.56 13.17
CA THR A 135 8.97 2.63 13.56
C THR A 135 10.18 2.70 12.63
N THR A 136 11.27 2.00 12.99
CA THR A 136 12.44 1.80 12.13
C THR A 136 12.32 0.62 11.17
N ARG A 137 11.19 -0.11 11.19
CA ARG A 137 10.94 -1.24 10.28
C ARG A 137 10.88 -0.75 8.83
N ASN A 138 11.19 -1.63 7.88
CA ASN A 138 11.25 -1.29 6.45
C ASN A 138 12.12 -0.06 6.17
N GLY A 139 13.31 -0.01 6.77
CA GLY A 139 14.24 1.11 6.61
C GLY A 139 13.75 2.46 7.17
N GLY A 140 12.69 2.47 8.00
CA GLY A 140 12.13 3.69 8.57
C GLY A 140 11.36 4.55 7.56
N ARG A 141 10.93 3.98 6.43
CA ARG A 141 10.25 4.73 5.36
C ARG A 141 8.82 5.20 5.70
N HIS A 142 8.26 4.74 6.82
CA HIS A 142 6.93 5.11 7.33
C HIS A 142 7.11 5.96 8.61
N PRO A 143 7.40 7.27 8.51
CA PRO A 143 7.93 8.02 9.63
C PRO A 143 6.85 8.50 10.62
N SER A 144 5.57 8.47 10.23
CA SER A 144 4.40 8.76 11.07
C SER A 144 3.56 7.49 11.28
N LYS A 145 2.69 7.52 12.29
CA LYS A 145 1.80 6.43 12.69
C LYS A 145 0.38 6.79 12.30
N MET A 146 -0.36 5.87 11.68
CA MET A 146 -1.79 6.08 11.41
C MET A 146 -2.62 5.93 12.68
N VAL A 147 -3.82 6.51 12.69
CA VAL A 147 -4.82 6.19 13.72
C VAL A 147 -5.13 4.69 13.67
N GLU A 148 -5.12 4.04 14.84
CA GLU A 148 -5.48 2.63 15.04
C GLU A 148 -6.78 2.56 15.85
N PRO A 149 -7.96 2.44 15.20
CA PRO A 149 -9.21 2.35 15.92
C PRO A 149 -9.31 1.05 16.72
N VAL A 150 -10.01 1.09 17.85
CA VAL A 150 -10.23 -0.08 18.70
C VAL A 150 -11.04 -1.14 17.92
N PRO A 151 -10.50 -2.38 17.75
CA PRO A 151 -11.21 -3.45 17.07
C PRO A 151 -12.49 -3.88 17.80
N PRO A 152 -13.47 -4.47 17.09
CA PRO A 152 -14.63 -5.10 17.72
C PRO A 152 -14.23 -6.13 18.77
N ILE A 153 -15.02 -6.27 19.84
CA ILE A 153 -14.69 -7.18 20.97
C ILE A 153 -14.54 -8.66 20.57
N ASN A 154 -15.16 -9.06 19.46
CA ASN A 154 -15.12 -10.40 18.90
C ASN A 154 -14.13 -10.53 17.74
N ALA A 155 -13.27 -9.53 17.51
CA ALA A 155 -12.24 -9.60 16.49
C ALA A 155 -11.21 -10.70 16.84
N PRO A 156 -10.62 -11.38 15.84
CA PRO A 156 -9.54 -12.32 16.09
C PRO A 156 -8.31 -11.57 16.63
N LYS A 157 -7.41 -12.29 17.32
CA LYS A 157 -6.18 -11.71 17.86
C LYS A 157 -5.28 -11.14 16.76
N GLU A 158 -5.18 -11.85 15.64
CA GLU A 158 -4.44 -11.42 14.46
C GLU A 158 -5.22 -11.79 13.19
N ILE A 159 -4.95 -11.07 12.11
CA ILE A 159 -5.44 -11.35 10.77
C ILE A 159 -4.27 -11.45 9.79
N ILE A 160 -4.45 -12.21 8.71
CA ILE A 160 -3.53 -12.16 7.57
C ILE A 160 -3.64 -10.77 6.93
N TYR A 161 -2.50 -10.10 6.83
CA TYR A 161 -2.36 -8.73 6.35
C TYR A 161 -1.87 -8.66 4.91
N MET A 162 -0.80 -9.41 4.63
CA MET A 162 -0.24 -9.53 3.30
C MET A 162 0.10 -10.99 3.01
N MET A 163 0.01 -11.35 1.74
CA MET A 163 0.57 -12.57 1.20
C MET A 163 1.68 -12.27 0.19
N PHE A 164 2.66 -13.17 0.09
CA PHE A 164 3.82 -13.03 -0.80
C PHE A 164 4.03 -14.27 -1.67
N GLY A 165 4.80 -14.09 -2.75
CA GLY A 165 5.16 -15.17 -3.65
C GLY A 165 4.01 -15.56 -4.57
N MET A 166 3.22 -14.59 -5.04
CA MET A 166 2.07 -14.87 -5.90
C MET A 166 2.47 -15.63 -7.17
N CYS A 167 3.66 -15.36 -7.72
CA CYS A 167 4.18 -16.00 -8.93
C CYS A 167 4.47 -17.50 -8.76
N GLN A 168 4.83 -17.93 -7.55
CA GLN A 168 5.06 -19.35 -7.22
C GLN A 168 3.83 -20.00 -6.59
N ALA A 169 2.91 -19.20 -6.05
CA ALA A 169 1.75 -19.69 -5.33
C ALA A 169 0.51 -19.91 -6.20
N MET A 170 0.39 -19.19 -7.33
CA MET A 170 -0.75 -19.32 -8.23
C MET A 170 -0.41 -19.04 -9.69
N ASP A 171 -0.87 -19.90 -10.61
CA ASP A 171 -0.65 -19.75 -12.05
C ASP A 171 -1.24 -18.43 -12.60
N ALA A 172 -2.37 -17.99 -12.07
CA ALA A 172 -2.99 -16.72 -12.45
C ALA A 172 -2.11 -15.52 -12.03
N GLY A 173 -1.47 -15.59 -10.87
CA GLY A 173 -0.53 -14.57 -10.41
C GLY A 173 0.73 -14.51 -11.28
N LEU A 174 1.25 -15.67 -11.70
CA LEU A 174 2.37 -15.72 -12.65
C LEU A 174 2.00 -15.10 -14.00
N ARG A 175 0.82 -15.42 -14.54
CA ARG A 175 0.31 -14.82 -15.79
C ARG A 175 0.12 -13.31 -15.66
N LEU A 176 -0.41 -12.84 -14.54
CA LEU A 176 -0.55 -11.41 -14.26
C LEU A 176 0.81 -10.71 -14.24
N TYR A 177 1.82 -11.32 -13.60
CA TYR A 177 3.17 -10.76 -13.54
C TYR A 177 3.84 -10.68 -14.92
N GLY A 178 3.49 -11.60 -15.82
CA GLY A 178 3.92 -11.62 -17.22
C GLY A 178 2.94 -10.97 -18.21
N HIS A 179 1.95 -10.21 -17.74
CA HIS A 179 0.89 -9.70 -18.60
C HIS A 179 1.45 -8.74 -19.68
N PRO A 180 1.29 -9.02 -21.00
CA PRO A 180 2.00 -8.29 -22.04
C PRO A 180 1.76 -6.78 -22.03
N GLN A 181 0.53 -6.33 -21.73
CA GLN A 181 0.25 -4.90 -21.66
C GLN A 181 0.88 -4.24 -20.43
N LEU A 182 1.02 -4.95 -19.30
CA LEU A 182 1.67 -4.40 -18.12
C LEU A 182 3.18 -4.31 -18.34
N LEU A 183 3.77 -5.30 -19.01
CA LEU A 183 5.17 -5.27 -19.41
C LEU A 183 5.47 -4.14 -20.41
N ALA A 184 4.59 -3.91 -21.40
CA ALA A 184 4.74 -2.79 -22.33
C ALA A 184 4.64 -1.42 -21.64
N ILE A 185 3.77 -1.27 -20.63
CA ILE A 185 3.72 -0.07 -19.79
C ILE A 185 5.03 0.09 -19.01
N ALA A 186 5.55 -0.98 -18.40
CA ALA A 186 6.80 -0.94 -17.65
C ALA A 186 7.98 -0.54 -18.54
N GLU A 187 8.07 -1.10 -19.74
CA GLU A 187 9.07 -0.72 -20.75
C GLU A 187 8.94 0.75 -21.15
N SER A 188 7.72 1.24 -21.35
CA SER A 188 7.49 2.63 -21.74
C SER A 188 7.93 3.63 -20.66
N ILE A 189 7.90 3.25 -19.38
CA ILE A 189 8.27 4.11 -18.25
C ILE A 189 9.76 3.98 -17.91
N ASN A 190 10.28 2.74 -17.83
CA ASN A 190 11.63 2.46 -17.34
C ASN A 190 12.66 2.22 -18.46
N GLY A 191 12.21 2.10 -19.71
CA GLY A 191 13.03 1.62 -20.82
C GLY A 191 13.03 0.08 -20.96
N PRO A 192 13.66 -0.45 -22.02
CA PRO A 192 13.60 -1.87 -22.40
C PRO A 192 14.33 -2.83 -21.44
N ASP A 193 15.20 -2.31 -20.57
CA ASP A 193 15.97 -3.10 -19.60
C ASP A 193 15.46 -2.82 -18.17
N PHE A 194 14.32 -3.41 -17.83
CA PHE A 194 13.72 -3.32 -16.50
C PHE A 194 13.67 -4.70 -15.85
N THR A 195 13.80 -4.73 -14.51
CA THR A 195 13.69 -5.96 -13.72
C THR A 195 12.57 -5.81 -12.70
N PRO A 196 11.49 -6.60 -12.79
CA PRO A 196 10.51 -6.71 -11.72
C PRO A 196 11.13 -7.42 -10.50
N PHE A 197 11.07 -6.83 -9.30
CA PHE A 197 11.85 -7.32 -8.14
C PHE A 197 11.03 -7.64 -6.88
N ASN A 198 9.71 -7.42 -6.86
CA ASN A 198 8.88 -7.77 -5.71
C ASN A 198 7.40 -7.94 -6.09
N ASP A 199 6.71 -8.85 -5.41
CA ASP A 199 5.25 -9.00 -5.44
C ASP A 199 4.68 -8.96 -4.02
N ALA A 200 3.42 -8.55 -3.90
CA ALA A 200 2.68 -8.56 -2.64
C ALA A 200 1.17 -8.52 -2.90
N ILE A 201 0.41 -9.28 -2.12
CA ILE A 201 -1.04 -9.21 -2.07
C ILE A 201 -1.43 -8.57 -0.73
N PHE A 202 -2.12 -7.43 -0.76
CA PHE A 202 -2.65 -6.78 0.44
C PHE A 202 -4.08 -7.22 0.72
N LEU A 203 -4.36 -7.61 1.96
CA LEU A 203 -5.70 -7.98 2.40
C LEU A 203 -6.27 -6.89 3.31
N LYS A 204 -7.34 -6.26 2.85
CA LYS A 204 -8.15 -5.32 3.63
C LYS A 204 -9.46 -5.98 4.03
N GLN A 205 -9.40 -6.81 5.08
CA GLN A 205 -10.59 -7.53 5.56
C GLN A 205 -11.67 -6.54 6.01
N PRO A 206 -12.96 -6.80 5.71
CA PRO A 206 -14.06 -5.92 6.11
C PRO A 206 -14.05 -5.66 7.62
N GLY A 207 -13.96 -4.38 8.01
CA GLY A 207 -13.98 -3.95 9.42
C GLY A 207 -12.75 -4.32 10.26
N LEU A 208 -11.73 -4.97 9.67
CA LEU A 208 -10.56 -5.48 10.39
C LEU A 208 -9.22 -5.12 9.73
N GLY A 209 -9.23 -4.72 8.45
CA GLY A 209 -8.00 -4.45 7.70
C GLY A 209 -7.13 -3.36 8.34
N GLY A 210 -5.83 -3.64 8.46
CA GLY A 210 -4.87 -2.66 8.97
C GLY A 210 -4.67 -1.48 8.02
N SER A 211 -4.25 -0.33 8.56
CA SER A 211 -3.83 0.83 7.77
C SER A 211 -2.37 0.70 7.32
N VAL A 212 -1.96 1.53 6.37
CA VAL A 212 -0.57 1.64 5.92
C VAL A 212 -0.19 3.10 6.10
N ALA A 213 0.79 3.39 6.95
CA ALA A 213 1.29 4.75 7.14
C ALA A 213 1.75 5.41 5.84
N TRP A 214 1.61 6.74 5.77
CA TRP A 214 2.18 7.54 4.70
C TRP A 214 3.68 7.29 4.57
N HIS A 215 4.13 7.07 3.33
CA HIS A 215 5.51 6.77 3.03
C HIS A 215 5.84 7.07 1.57
N GLN A 216 7.14 7.13 1.27
CA GLN A 216 7.68 6.92 -0.07
C GLN A 216 8.33 5.54 -0.11
N ASP A 217 8.10 4.77 -1.17
CA ASP A 217 8.57 3.38 -1.23
C ASP A 217 10.10 3.26 -1.24
N GLY A 218 10.78 4.20 -1.90
CA GLY A 218 12.23 4.23 -2.06
C GLY A 218 12.99 4.27 -0.73
N LEU A 219 14.02 3.45 -0.60
CA LEU A 219 14.91 3.40 0.58
C LEU A 219 16.30 3.95 0.31
N THR A 220 16.74 3.90 -0.94
CA THR A 220 18.08 4.26 -1.39
C THR A 220 17.98 5.42 -2.38
N HIS A 221 19.11 5.93 -2.86
CA HIS A 221 19.20 6.89 -3.98
C HIS A 221 18.54 8.28 -3.80
N TRP A 222 17.94 8.58 -2.64
CA TRP A 222 17.44 9.92 -2.32
C TRP A 222 18.48 11.04 -2.46
N ASP A 223 19.75 10.76 -2.11
CA ASP A 223 20.87 11.71 -2.21
C ASP A 223 21.71 11.50 -3.49
N SER A 224 21.17 10.80 -4.50
CA SER A 224 21.89 10.54 -5.75
C SER A 224 22.22 11.86 -6.47
N PRO A 225 23.46 12.09 -6.94
CA PRO A 225 23.80 13.28 -7.71
C PRO A 225 23.10 13.34 -9.08
N THR A 226 22.55 12.20 -9.53
CA THR A 226 21.74 12.07 -10.74
C THR A 226 20.31 11.66 -10.39
N TRP A 227 19.79 12.15 -9.27
CA TRP A 227 18.39 11.90 -8.89
C TRP A 227 17.43 12.41 -9.97
N ASP A 228 16.44 11.58 -10.29
CA ASP A 228 15.29 11.93 -11.11
C ASP A 228 14.00 11.35 -10.49
N GLU A 229 12.85 11.85 -10.93
CA GLU A 229 11.54 11.48 -10.39
C GLU A 229 11.14 10.00 -10.60
N GLY A 230 11.87 9.25 -11.44
CA GLY A 230 11.68 7.83 -11.71
C GLY A 230 12.71 6.90 -11.06
N ILE A 231 13.71 7.42 -10.33
CA ILE A 231 14.86 6.63 -9.84
C ILE A 231 14.50 5.46 -8.91
N HIS A 232 13.32 5.48 -8.29
CA HIS A 232 12.84 4.43 -7.39
C HIS A 232 11.91 3.40 -8.08
N GLY A 233 11.69 3.54 -9.39
CA GLY A 233 10.73 2.73 -10.14
C GLY A 233 9.28 3.06 -9.77
N PHE A 234 8.39 2.11 -10.08
CA PHE A 234 6.95 2.23 -9.83
C PHE A 234 6.35 0.86 -9.47
N ASN A 235 5.11 0.87 -8.96
CA ASN A 235 4.35 -0.35 -8.67
C ASN A 235 3.11 -0.43 -9.57
N PHE A 236 2.75 -1.65 -9.98
CA PHE A 236 1.38 -1.95 -10.38
C PHE A 236 0.54 -2.33 -9.17
N GLN A 237 -0.66 -1.77 -9.07
CA GLN A 237 -1.66 -2.18 -8.09
C GLN A 237 -2.93 -2.65 -8.79
N VAL A 238 -3.04 -3.97 -8.99
CA VAL A 238 -4.20 -4.59 -9.62
C VAL A 238 -5.30 -4.80 -8.59
N GLN A 239 -6.46 -4.20 -8.84
CA GLN A 239 -7.58 -4.23 -7.89
C GLN A 239 -8.43 -5.49 -8.12
N LEU A 240 -8.29 -6.46 -7.22
CA LEU A 240 -9.01 -7.73 -7.34
C LEU A 240 -10.48 -7.63 -6.92
N TYR A 241 -10.81 -6.66 -6.08
CA TYR A 241 -12.16 -6.38 -5.60
C TYR A 241 -12.50 -4.91 -5.79
N PRO A 242 -13.79 -4.53 -5.74
CA PRO A 242 -14.19 -3.12 -5.82
C PRO A 242 -13.40 -2.25 -4.83
N SER A 243 -12.68 -1.29 -5.40
CA SER A 243 -11.94 -0.28 -4.65
C SER A 243 -12.82 0.95 -4.46
N THR A 244 -13.02 1.31 -3.20
CA THR A 244 -13.80 2.47 -2.75
C THR A 244 -12.89 3.38 -1.93
N PRO A 245 -13.28 4.63 -1.64
CA PRO A 245 -12.45 5.51 -0.81
C PRO A 245 -12.03 4.91 0.53
N SER A 246 -12.81 3.99 1.09
CA SER A 246 -12.52 3.36 2.39
C SER A 246 -11.46 2.25 2.34
N ASN A 247 -11.04 1.78 1.15
CA ASN A 247 -10.04 0.71 1.02
C ASN A 247 -9.01 0.95 -0.09
N CYS A 248 -9.13 2.01 -0.88
CA CYS A 248 -8.20 2.33 -1.95
C CYS A 248 -6.88 2.90 -1.42
N LEU A 249 -5.88 2.94 -2.29
CA LEU A 249 -4.68 3.72 -2.06
C LEU A 249 -5.02 5.21 -2.05
N TRP A 250 -4.41 5.94 -1.11
CA TRP A 250 -4.39 7.40 -1.08
C TRP A 250 -3.00 7.89 -1.46
N VAL A 251 -2.95 8.94 -2.27
CA VAL A 251 -1.70 9.53 -2.77
C VAL A 251 -1.79 11.04 -2.68
N VAL A 252 -0.64 11.69 -2.51
CA VAL A 252 -0.51 13.14 -2.65
C VAL A 252 0.08 13.40 -4.05
N PRO A 253 -0.71 13.85 -5.04
CA PRO A 253 -0.22 13.97 -6.41
C PRO A 253 0.94 14.95 -6.52
N GLY A 254 1.95 14.59 -7.33
CA GLY A 254 3.10 15.45 -7.61
C GLY A 254 4.29 15.32 -6.64
N THR A 255 4.12 14.72 -5.46
CA THR A 255 5.20 14.62 -4.46
C THR A 255 6.36 13.72 -4.90
N HIS A 256 6.19 12.91 -5.95
CA HIS A 256 7.29 12.15 -6.57
C HIS A 256 8.35 13.05 -7.22
N LYS A 257 8.00 14.30 -7.53
CA LYS A 257 8.91 15.31 -8.09
C LYS A 257 9.70 16.08 -7.04
N GLU A 258 9.37 15.94 -5.76
CA GLU A 258 9.93 16.74 -4.67
C GLU A 258 11.13 16.09 -3.99
N GLY A 259 11.60 14.94 -4.49
CA GLY A 259 12.62 14.16 -3.80
C GLY A 259 12.08 13.54 -2.51
N ARG A 260 12.92 13.46 -1.49
CA ARG A 260 12.52 12.91 -0.19
C ARG A 260 11.77 13.97 0.61
N VAL A 261 10.47 13.76 0.85
CA VAL A 261 9.63 14.70 1.60
C VAL A 261 9.67 14.42 3.10
N ASP A 262 9.56 15.48 3.91
CA ASP A 262 9.42 15.36 5.37
C ASP A 262 7.96 15.10 5.77
N ILE A 263 7.58 13.83 5.72
CA ILE A 263 6.20 13.39 6.04
C ILE A 263 5.81 13.74 7.48
N ARG A 264 6.76 13.80 8.43
CA ARG A 264 6.42 14.20 9.81
C ARG A 264 6.02 15.67 9.86
N ALA A 265 6.78 16.53 9.21
CA ALA A 265 6.43 17.94 9.09
C ALA A 265 5.08 18.12 8.39
N MET A 266 4.79 17.35 7.33
CA MET A 266 3.49 17.41 6.63
C MET A 266 2.32 17.03 7.56
N VAL A 267 2.50 16.00 8.40
CA VAL A 267 1.49 15.60 9.40
C VAL A 267 1.33 16.70 10.47
N ASP A 268 2.43 17.27 10.96
CA ASP A 268 2.40 18.36 11.94
C ASP A 268 1.68 19.61 11.36
N ASP A 269 1.95 19.97 10.11
CA ASP A 269 1.29 21.06 9.38
C ASP A 269 -0.20 20.79 9.14
N ASN A 270 -0.60 19.51 9.09
CA ASN A 270 -2.00 19.06 9.05
C ASN A 270 -2.63 18.97 10.47
N GLY A 271 -2.05 19.65 11.45
CA GLY A 271 -2.57 19.66 12.83
C GLY A 271 -2.39 18.34 13.57
N GLY A 272 -1.44 17.51 13.14
CA GLY A 272 -1.17 16.19 13.70
C GLY A 272 -2.14 15.09 13.26
N SER A 273 -3.06 15.39 12.33
CA SER A 273 -3.86 14.37 11.66
C SER A 273 -3.00 13.65 10.64
N ASP A 274 -3.06 12.32 10.66
CA ASP A 274 -2.64 11.49 9.54
C ASP A 274 -3.49 11.76 8.29
#